data_AF-A0A524LI38-F1
#
_entry.id   AF-A0A524LI38-F1
#
_cell.length_a   1.000
_cell.length_b   1.000
_cell.length_c   1.000
_cell.angle_alpha   90.00
_cell.angle_beta   90.00
_cell.angle_gamma   90.00
#
_symmetry.space_group_name_H-M   'P 1'
#
loop_
_entity.id
_entity.type
_entity.pdbx_description
1 polymer ?
#
loop_
_entity_poly.entity_id
_entity_poly.type
_entity_poly.pdbx_seq_one_letter_code
_entity_poly.pdbx_strand_id
1 'polypeptide(L)'
;MPRDDTSHSCDSKKPKKRLWIFGLVAAASAIWLLLRTGNKPSRITYPCQQAAMTNIEIIKLAFLTALPSLAVIRSTLSPLKSVGVLALLLVGSAFITSDSGMQALRFTLAQDYSAYDRVPLQLLENVAQTSEHTSDIFLAQGVTGVNGNVTLGIAALFELMAIEGLHFYNTTAEPSGLIERDDVVLLKVNSQWSYRGGTNTDLVKAVIEAIIAHPDGFTGEIIIADNGQGIGNLNWGDANAFNNSQAIEDVAQQFPDHDVSTILWDNYRYNTVDEYDLGDFSEGYVRSSTWDANTEIYPSYPKFVTDTGLYVSFKNGIWDNTTGFDSDRLKIINMPVLKSHFRYGVTGCIKHYMGVPQGYVVPSVDPSIPHEHFSIALGGMGTLMAQTRMPILNILDMIWVNAHPLNSSLRGPWSRYSAASFTDIIGVSQDPVALDYWASKNILIPTAEYNGFTETSSIDPDYAPTATQFYGSVGMDESFHNYLNRSRSVLADAGFQVTMDTTEMNVFVTTVDGNGTIPSGSGFQIDSLMLAILIPLSAILVVGAVVVFKRRV
;
A
#
# COMPACT_ATOMS: atom_id res chain seq x y z
N MET A 1 -61.71 -68.88 -3.89
CA MET A 1 -60.36 -68.86 -3.26
C MET A 1 -59.73 -67.50 -3.55
N PRO A 2 -59.13 -66.88 -2.54
CA PRO A 2 -59.48 -65.50 -2.16
C PRO A 2 -58.55 -64.45 -2.74
N ARG A 3 -59.14 -63.28 -3.04
CA ARG A 3 -58.44 -62.00 -3.12
C ARG A 3 -58.32 -61.50 -1.69
N ASP A 4 -57.10 -61.38 -1.22
CA ASP A 4 -56.77 -60.65 0.01
C ASP A 4 -55.79 -59.52 -0.31
N ASP A 5 -56.08 -58.43 0.38
CA ASP A 5 -55.15 -57.58 1.08
C ASP A 5 -54.58 -56.29 0.48
N THR A 6 -55.17 -55.22 1.03
CA THR A 6 -54.51 -54.14 1.77
C THR A 6 -54.00 -52.93 0.99
N SER A 7 -54.84 -51.90 1.02
CA SER A 7 -54.46 -50.50 0.89
C SER A 7 -53.56 -50.09 2.08
N HIS A 8 -52.25 -50.02 1.87
CA HIS A 8 -51.36 -49.30 2.78
C HIS A 8 -51.39 -47.80 2.46
N SER A 9 -52.01 -47.05 3.37
CA SER A 9 -51.87 -45.59 3.50
C SER A 9 -50.42 -45.25 3.80
N CYS A 10 -49.76 -44.50 2.91
CA CYS A 10 -48.45 -43.90 3.18
C CYS A 10 -48.65 -42.57 3.93
N ASP A 11 -48.62 -42.63 5.26
CA ASP A 11 -48.68 -41.47 6.15
C ASP A 11 -47.31 -40.76 6.15
N SER A 12 -47.11 -39.80 5.24
CA SER A 12 -45.87 -39.01 5.13
C SER A 12 -45.79 -37.90 6.18
N LYS A 13 -45.74 -38.26 7.47
CA LYS A 13 -45.27 -37.31 8.49
C LYS A 13 -43.75 -37.18 8.40
N LYS A 14 -43.27 -36.03 7.87
CA LYS A 14 -42.25 -35.11 8.47
C LYS A 14 -41.32 -34.45 7.44
N PRO A 15 -41.57 -33.16 7.11
CA PRO A 15 -40.49 -32.20 6.82
C PRO A 15 -40.20 -31.26 8.00
N LYS A 16 -41.18 -31.01 8.89
CA LYS A 16 -41.07 -29.99 9.95
C LYS A 16 -40.05 -30.33 11.05
N LYS A 17 -39.83 -31.61 11.40
CA LYS A 17 -38.89 -31.98 12.48
C LYS A 17 -37.41 -31.73 12.15
N ARG A 18 -37.02 -31.72 10.87
CA ARG A 18 -35.62 -31.50 10.46
C ARG A 18 -35.22 -30.02 10.53
N LEU A 19 -36.11 -29.09 10.15
CA LEU A 19 -35.82 -27.66 10.14
C LEU A 19 -35.54 -27.07 11.54
N TRP A 20 -36.27 -27.53 12.56
CA TRP A 20 -36.05 -27.11 13.95
C TRP A 20 -34.72 -27.60 14.53
N ILE A 21 -34.23 -28.76 14.08
CA ILE A 21 -32.93 -29.29 14.51
C ILE A 21 -31.80 -28.42 13.95
N PHE A 22 -31.88 -28.02 12.67
CA PHE A 22 -30.91 -27.09 12.08
C PHE A 22 -30.94 -25.72 12.78
N GLY A 23 -32.12 -25.15 13.05
CA GLY A 23 -32.23 -23.89 13.79
C GLY A 23 -31.60 -23.95 15.19
N LEU A 24 -31.78 -25.07 15.91
CA LEU A 24 -31.14 -25.28 17.21
C LEU A 24 -29.61 -25.43 17.12
N VAL A 25 -29.10 -26.07 16.08
CA VAL A 25 -27.65 -26.20 15.85
C VAL A 25 -27.02 -24.84 15.51
N ALA A 26 -27.67 -24.01 14.70
CA ALA A 26 -27.21 -22.65 14.44
C ALA A 26 -27.23 -21.78 15.70
N ALA A 27 -28.32 -21.82 16.48
CA ALA A 27 -28.43 -21.06 17.71
C ALA A 27 -27.40 -21.50 18.76
N ALA A 28 -27.19 -22.81 18.93
CA ALA A 28 -26.17 -23.34 19.81
C ALA A 28 -24.74 -22.98 19.34
N SER A 29 -24.49 -23.00 18.03
CA SER A 29 -23.21 -22.59 17.45
C SER A 29 -22.94 -21.10 17.64
N ALA A 30 -23.97 -20.25 17.48
CA ALA A 30 -23.86 -18.80 17.71
C ALA A 30 -23.63 -18.47 19.19
N ILE A 31 -24.37 -19.12 20.10
CA ILE A 31 -24.15 -18.97 21.55
C ILE A 31 -22.76 -19.47 21.94
N TRP A 32 -22.31 -20.61 21.40
CA TRP A 32 -20.98 -21.14 21.66
C TRP A 32 -19.88 -20.21 21.15
N LEU A 33 -20.06 -19.65 19.95
CA LEU A 33 -19.17 -18.65 19.36
C LEU A 33 -19.07 -17.44 20.30
N LEU A 34 -20.19 -16.80 20.60
CA LEU A 34 -20.25 -15.62 21.46
C LEU A 34 -19.66 -15.84 22.86
N LEU A 35 -19.99 -16.96 23.52
CA LEU A 35 -19.51 -17.25 24.88
C LEU A 35 -18.01 -17.55 24.92
N ARG A 36 -17.43 -18.06 23.84
CA ARG A 36 -16.03 -18.53 23.83
C ARG A 36 -15.07 -17.53 23.19
N THR A 37 -15.55 -16.70 22.26
CA THR A 37 -14.78 -15.59 21.68
C THR A 37 -14.94 -14.30 22.47
N GLY A 38 -16.07 -14.08 23.16
CA GLY A 38 -16.39 -12.80 23.83
C GLY A 38 -15.31 -12.27 24.78
N ASN A 39 -14.76 -13.09 25.67
CA ASN A 39 -13.70 -12.65 26.60
C ASN A 39 -12.26 -12.86 26.09
N LYS A 40 -12.08 -13.45 24.90
CA LYS A 40 -10.76 -13.61 24.26
C LYS A 40 -10.94 -13.81 22.74
N PRO A 41 -11.01 -12.72 21.96
CA PRO A 41 -11.37 -12.74 20.54
C PRO A 41 -10.47 -13.63 19.67
N SER A 42 -9.18 -13.75 20.00
CA SER A 42 -8.21 -14.59 19.29
C SER A 42 -8.58 -16.08 19.23
N ARG A 43 -9.54 -16.55 20.03
CA ARG A 43 -10.03 -17.93 19.97
C ARG A 43 -10.86 -18.23 18.72
N ILE A 44 -11.25 -17.22 17.94
CA ILE A 44 -12.04 -17.41 16.71
C ILE A 44 -11.31 -18.26 15.66
N THR A 45 -9.98 -18.28 15.69
CA THR A 45 -9.14 -19.13 14.81
C THR A 45 -9.13 -20.60 15.25
N TYR A 46 -9.68 -20.93 16.42
CA TYR A 46 -9.66 -22.30 16.91
C TYR A 46 -10.61 -23.18 16.07
N PRO A 47 -10.26 -24.45 15.80
CA PRO A 47 -11.03 -25.32 14.91
C PRO A 47 -12.52 -25.42 15.26
N CYS A 48 -12.86 -25.39 16.56
CA CYS A 48 -14.24 -25.46 17.02
C CYS A 48 -15.01 -24.14 16.89
N GLN A 49 -14.33 -22.99 16.83
CA GLN A 49 -14.95 -21.70 16.53
C GLN A 49 -15.16 -21.51 15.02
N GLN A 50 -14.18 -21.93 14.22
CA GLN A 50 -14.31 -22.03 12.76
C GLN A 50 -15.47 -22.95 12.37
N ALA A 51 -15.57 -24.14 12.97
CA ALA A 51 -16.70 -25.05 12.73
C ALA A 51 -18.06 -24.44 13.15
N ALA A 52 -18.09 -23.67 14.24
CA ALA A 52 -19.31 -22.97 14.66
C ALA A 52 -19.73 -21.89 13.65
N MET A 53 -18.78 -21.12 13.10
CA MET A 53 -19.04 -20.14 12.03
C MET A 53 -19.53 -20.81 10.74
N THR A 54 -18.88 -21.91 10.33
CA THR A 54 -19.29 -22.68 9.15
C THR A 54 -20.71 -23.23 9.29
N ASN A 55 -21.08 -23.72 10.49
CA ASN A 55 -22.44 -24.17 10.76
C ASN A 55 -23.48 -23.03 10.63
N ILE A 56 -23.13 -21.82 11.08
CA ILE A 56 -24.00 -20.64 10.97
C ILE A 56 -24.21 -20.26 9.50
N GLU A 57 -23.15 -20.21 8.70
CA GLU A 57 -23.21 -19.84 7.27
C GLU A 57 -23.93 -20.89 6.40
N ILE A 58 -23.69 -22.19 6.64
CA ILE A 58 -24.41 -23.26 5.95
C ILE A 58 -25.92 -23.16 6.22
N ILE A 59 -26.30 -22.86 7.46
CA ILE A 59 -27.71 -22.77 7.84
C ILE A 59 -28.34 -21.47 7.31
N LYS A 60 -27.59 -20.37 7.25
CA LYS A 60 -28.00 -19.11 6.59
C LYS A 60 -28.31 -19.33 5.11
N LEU A 61 -27.45 -20.06 4.39
CA LEU A 61 -27.68 -20.41 2.99
C LEU A 61 -28.89 -21.34 2.83
N ALA A 62 -29.10 -22.28 3.75
CA ALA A 62 -30.27 -23.14 3.79
C ALA A 62 -31.58 -22.37 4.07
N PHE A 63 -31.54 -21.27 4.83
CA PHE A 63 -32.70 -20.41 5.09
C PHE A 63 -33.00 -19.45 3.93
N LEU A 64 -31.97 -18.93 3.25
CA LEU A 64 -32.11 -18.09 2.05
C LEU A 64 -32.70 -18.87 0.86
N THR A 65 -32.30 -20.13 0.70
CA THR A 65 -32.79 -21.04 -0.35
C THR A 65 -34.17 -21.63 -0.02
N ALA A 66 -34.60 -21.56 1.24
CA ALA A 66 -35.89 -22.09 1.72
C ALA A 66 -36.89 -20.99 2.09
N LEU A 67 -36.87 -19.82 1.42
CA LEU A 67 -37.92 -18.80 1.56
C LEU A 67 -39.29 -19.43 1.24
N PRO A 68 -40.16 -19.68 2.25
CA PRO A 68 -41.54 -20.00 1.95
C PRO A 68 -42.17 -18.69 1.49
N SER A 69 -43.03 -18.74 0.47
CA SER A 69 -43.89 -17.60 0.17
C SER A 69 -44.60 -17.15 1.46
N LEU A 70 -44.74 -15.83 1.64
CA LEU A 70 -45.36 -15.18 2.81
C LEU A 70 -46.74 -15.77 3.19
N ALA A 71 -47.40 -16.49 2.27
CA ALA A 71 -48.63 -17.22 2.50
C ALA A 71 -48.49 -18.40 3.49
N VAL A 72 -47.34 -19.07 3.57
CA VAL A 72 -47.16 -20.27 4.39
C VAL A 72 -46.95 -19.94 5.87
N ILE A 73 -46.24 -18.83 6.17
CA ILE A 73 -45.95 -18.36 7.53
C ILE A 73 -47.23 -17.96 8.28
N ARG A 74 -48.29 -17.59 7.55
CA ARG A 74 -49.60 -17.22 8.12
C ARG A 74 -50.36 -18.39 8.75
N SER A 75 -50.06 -19.63 8.36
CA SER A 75 -50.87 -20.81 8.72
C SER A 75 -50.39 -21.60 9.94
N THR A 76 -49.23 -21.27 10.53
CA THR A 76 -48.58 -22.15 11.52
C THR A 76 -48.15 -21.53 12.84
N LEU A 77 -48.31 -20.22 13.03
CA LEU A 77 -47.97 -19.54 14.28
C LEU A 77 -49.03 -18.49 14.63
N SER A 78 -49.35 -18.36 15.93
CA SER A 78 -50.30 -17.36 16.41
C SER A 78 -49.78 -15.95 16.09
N PRO A 79 -50.66 -14.98 15.79
CA PRO A 79 -50.27 -13.68 15.22
C PRO A 79 -49.29 -12.87 16.07
N LEU A 80 -49.21 -13.11 17.40
CA LEU A 80 -48.23 -12.45 18.27
C LEU A 80 -46.79 -12.99 18.13
N LYS A 81 -46.60 -14.27 17.76
CA LYS A 81 -45.27 -14.90 17.69
C LYS A 81 -44.62 -14.70 16.31
N SER A 82 -45.42 -14.66 15.26
CA SER A 82 -44.97 -14.42 13.89
C SER A 82 -44.42 -13.00 13.70
N VAL A 83 -45.07 -12.01 14.34
CA VAL A 83 -44.62 -10.61 14.33
C VAL A 83 -43.32 -10.43 15.12
N GLY A 84 -43.17 -11.12 16.26
CA GLY A 84 -41.92 -11.07 17.04
C GLY A 84 -40.73 -11.68 16.32
N VAL A 85 -40.91 -12.81 15.63
CA VAL A 85 -39.83 -13.45 14.83
C VAL A 85 -39.52 -12.65 13.57
N LEU A 86 -40.53 -12.10 12.89
CA LEU A 86 -40.32 -11.24 11.72
C LEU A 86 -39.67 -9.91 12.13
N ALA A 87 -40.03 -9.33 13.28
CA ALA A 87 -39.37 -8.15 13.83
C ALA A 87 -37.93 -8.47 14.25
N LEU A 88 -37.64 -9.65 14.82
CA LEU A 88 -36.26 -10.04 15.14
C LEU A 88 -35.40 -10.26 13.88
N LEU A 89 -35.98 -10.84 12.83
CA LEU A 89 -35.31 -11.06 11.55
C LEU A 89 -35.13 -9.76 10.77
N LEU A 90 -36.11 -8.85 10.83
CA LEU A 90 -36.03 -7.51 10.21
C LEU A 90 -35.10 -6.59 10.98
N VAL A 91 -35.08 -6.65 12.32
CA VAL A 91 -34.11 -5.91 13.15
C VAL A 91 -32.73 -6.52 13.01
N GLY A 92 -32.59 -7.85 12.98
CA GLY A 92 -31.32 -8.52 12.74
C GLY A 92 -30.76 -8.27 11.35
N SER A 93 -31.60 -8.28 10.31
CA SER A 93 -31.18 -7.90 8.95
C SER A 93 -30.92 -6.39 8.85
N ALA A 94 -31.75 -5.52 9.42
CA ALA A 94 -31.50 -4.08 9.46
C ALA A 94 -30.24 -3.70 10.26
N PHE A 95 -29.89 -4.47 11.29
CA PHE A 95 -28.63 -4.29 12.04
C PHE A 95 -27.43 -4.77 11.22
N ILE A 96 -27.57 -5.79 10.38
CA ILE A 96 -26.51 -6.28 9.50
C ILE A 96 -26.38 -5.44 8.22
N THR A 97 -27.45 -4.78 7.77
CA THR A 97 -27.47 -3.94 6.55
C THR A 97 -27.36 -2.43 6.83
N SER A 98 -27.34 -2.01 8.10
CA SER A 98 -27.06 -0.61 8.44
C SER A 98 -25.56 -0.43 8.71
N ASP A 99 -25.00 0.67 8.22
CA ASP A 99 -23.61 1.05 8.48
C ASP A 99 -23.27 0.98 9.98
N SER A 100 -24.22 1.30 10.84
CA SER A 100 -24.05 1.33 12.30
C SER A 100 -23.83 -0.05 12.93
N GLY A 101 -24.47 -1.10 12.42
CA GLY A 101 -24.31 -2.45 12.99
C GLY A 101 -23.14 -3.22 12.40
N MET A 102 -22.74 -2.91 11.15
CA MET A 102 -21.42 -3.27 10.64
C MET A 102 -20.30 -2.52 11.38
N GLN A 103 -20.50 -1.25 11.74
CA GLN A 103 -19.56 -0.49 12.58
C GLN A 103 -19.39 -1.10 13.98
N ALA A 104 -20.46 -1.58 14.63
CA ALA A 104 -20.33 -2.26 15.93
C ALA A 104 -19.56 -3.60 15.86
N LEU A 105 -19.71 -4.34 14.76
CA LEU A 105 -18.93 -5.55 14.47
C LEU A 105 -17.46 -5.21 14.12
N ARG A 106 -17.22 -4.14 13.35
CA ARG A 106 -15.87 -3.64 13.00
C ARG A 106 -15.12 -3.05 14.19
N PHE A 107 -15.82 -2.37 15.11
CA PHE A 107 -15.24 -1.87 16.36
C PHE A 107 -14.75 -3.00 17.28
N THR A 108 -15.30 -4.21 17.11
CA THR A 108 -14.84 -5.42 17.81
C THR A 108 -13.72 -6.15 17.05
N LEU A 109 -13.51 -5.83 15.76
CA LEU A 109 -12.47 -6.40 14.89
C LEU A 109 -11.24 -5.49 14.72
N ALA A 110 -11.37 -4.19 15.02
CA ALA A 110 -10.28 -3.22 15.03
C ALA A 110 -9.50 -3.30 16.36
N GLN A 111 -8.74 -4.38 16.54
CA GLN A 111 -7.64 -4.43 17.51
C GLN A 111 -6.45 -5.15 16.89
N ASP A 112 -5.45 -4.37 16.43
CA ASP A 112 -4.06 -4.54 16.89
C ASP A 112 -3.16 -3.31 16.62
N TYR A 113 -3.70 -2.08 16.68
CA TYR A 113 -2.89 -0.85 16.62
C TYR A 113 -2.26 -0.49 17.96
N SER A 114 -2.71 -1.10 19.05
CA SER A 114 -2.39 -0.68 20.42
C SER A 114 -0.96 -1.00 20.87
N ALA A 115 -0.13 -1.60 20.01
CA ALA A 115 1.25 -1.94 20.35
C ALA A 115 2.25 -0.82 20.07
N TYR A 116 1.89 0.17 19.24
CA TYR A 116 2.81 1.21 18.80
C TYR A 116 2.24 2.60 19.04
N ASP A 117 3.00 3.42 19.78
CA ASP A 117 2.67 4.81 19.99
C ASP A 117 2.99 5.59 18.70
N ARG A 118 1.94 5.99 17.98
CA ARG A 118 2.08 6.82 16.78
C ARG A 118 2.59 8.21 17.17
N VAL A 119 3.57 8.70 16.43
CA VAL A 119 4.02 10.09 16.53
C VAL A 119 2.84 11.01 16.15
N PRO A 120 2.45 11.99 16.99
CA PRO A 120 1.25 12.79 16.79
C PRO A 120 1.49 13.91 15.75
N LEU A 121 1.76 13.52 14.50
CA LEU A 121 1.95 14.45 13.39
C LEU A 121 0.61 14.90 12.82
N GLN A 122 0.49 16.20 12.56
CA GLN A 122 -0.62 16.77 11.81
C GLN A 122 -0.15 17.09 10.39
N LEU A 123 -0.80 16.49 9.39
CA LEU A 123 -0.56 16.80 8.00
C LEU A 123 -1.36 18.04 7.60
N LEU A 124 -0.72 18.96 6.90
CA LEU A 124 -1.33 20.20 6.42
C LEU A 124 -1.39 20.16 4.91
N GLU A 125 -2.58 20.43 4.37
CA GLU A 125 -2.78 20.66 2.96
C GLU A 125 -2.09 21.97 2.53
N ASN A 126 -1.72 22.04 1.26
CA ASN A 126 -1.12 23.21 0.65
C ASN A 126 -1.63 23.35 -0.78
N VAL A 127 -1.86 24.59 -1.21
CA VAL A 127 -2.20 24.90 -2.60
C VAL A 127 -1.08 25.75 -3.16
N ALA A 128 -0.56 25.36 -4.32
CA ALA A 128 0.47 26.10 -5.01
C ALA A 128 -0.02 27.53 -5.31
N GLN A 129 0.90 28.49 -5.20
CA GLN A 129 0.65 29.89 -5.53
C GLN A 129 0.79 30.16 -7.03
N THR A 130 1.42 29.24 -7.76
CA THR A 130 1.54 29.26 -9.22
C THR A 130 0.48 28.32 -9.84
N SER A 131 0.08 28.60 -11.08
CA SER A 131 -0.81 27.74 -11.85
C SER A 131 -0.08 26.89 -12.90
N GLU A 132 1.20 27.14 -13.10
CA GLU A 132 2.08 26.42 -14.01
C GLU A 132 3.25 25.86 -13.20
N HIS A 133 3.79 24.73 -13.67
CA HIS A 133 4.92 24.06 -13.05
C HIS A 133 4.68 23.67 -11.58
N THR A 134 3.52 23.10 -11.29
CA THR A 134 3.19 22.61 -9.95
C THR A 134 3.57 21.14 -9.78
N SER A 135 3.97 20.78 -8.57
CA SER A 135 4.23 19.39 -8.17
C SER A 135 3.21 18.94 -7.15
N ASP A 136 2.51 17.85 -7.45
CA ASP A 136 1.46 17.33 -6.59
C ASP A 136 2.01 16.26 -5.64
N ILE A 137 1.70 16.40 -4.36
CA ILE A 137 2.05 15.47 -3.28
C ILE A 137 0.76 14.96 -2.65
N PHE A 138 0.59 13.65 -2.65
CA PHE A 138 -0.57 12.97 -2.08
C PHE A 138 -0.14 12.23 -0.81
N LEU A 139 -0.87 12.42 0.29
CA LEU A 139 -0.54 11.84 1.57
C LEU A 139 -1.74 11.10 2.15
N ALA A 140 -1.50 9.90 2.66
CA ALA A 140 -2.48 9.16 3.45
C ALA A 140 -1.92 8.91 4.85
N GLN A 141 -2.70 9.24 5.88
CA GLN A 141 -2.37 8.97 7.29
C GLN A 141 -3.33 7.94 7.89
N GLY A 142 -2.84 7.10 8.79
CA GLY A 142 -3.63 6.01 9.39
C GLY A 142 -3.79 4.81 8.47
N VAL A 143 -2.81 4.59 7.60
CA VAL A 143 -2.86 3.63 6.49
C VAL A 143 -2.73 2.18 6.93
N THR A 144 -2.04 1.92 8.04
CA THR A 144 -1.86 0.57 8.56
C THR A 144 -3.22 0.00 8.93
N GLY A 145 -3.46 -1.26 8.63
CA GLY A 145 -4.66 -2.04 8.90
C GLY A 145 -4.47 -3.04 10.04
N VAL A 146 -5.46 -3.93 10.21
CA VAL A 146 -5.28 -5.15 11.03
C VAL A 146 -4.11 -5.96 10.49
N ASN A 147 -3.19 -6.37 11.38
CA ASN A 147 -1.97 -7.11 11.05
C ASN A 147 -1.06 -6.43 10.02
N GLY A 148 -1.03 -5.10 9.95
CA GLY A 148 -0.15 -4.38 9.02
C GLY A 148 -0.72 -4.18 7.62
N ASN A 149 -1.94 -4.65 7.32
CA ASN A 149 -2.50 -4.54 5.98
C ASN A 149 -2.69 -3.06 5.57
N VAL A 150 -1.98 -2.60 4.54
CA VAL A 150 -2.08 -1.21 4.05
C VAL A 150 -2.92 -1.06 2.77
N THR A 151 -3.67 -2.10 2.36
CA THR A 151 -4.46 -2.11 1.11
C THR A 151 -5.50 -0.98 1.09
N LEU A 152 -6.20 -0.75 2.20
CA LEU A 152 -7.15 0.37 2.31
C LEU A 152 -6.44 1.73 2.26
N GLY A 153 -5.22 1.81 2.83
CA GLY A 153 -4.36 2.98 2.76
C GLY A 153 -3.95 3.34 1.33
N ILE A 154 -3.54 2.34 0.55
CA ILE A 154 -3.20 2.53 -0.87
C ILE A 154 -4.44 2.88 -1.70
N ALA A 155 -5.57 2.19 -1.49
CA ALA A 155 -6.80 2.49 -2.20
C ALA A 155 -7.28 3.93 -1.94
N ALA A 156 -7.23 4.38 -0.68
CA ALA A 156 -7.52 5.74 -0.27
C ALA A 156 -6.63 6.78 -0.97
N LEU A 157 -5.34 6.47 -1.06
CA LEU A 157 -4.35 7.36 -1.65
C LEU A 157 -4.54 7.47 -3.18
N PHE A 158 -4.83 6.36 -3.84
CA PHE A 158 -5.09 6.35 -5.28
C PHE A 158 -6.44 6.96 -5.64
N GLU A 159 -7.44 6.85 -4.77
CA GLU A 159 -8.70 7.59 -4.89
C GLU A 159 -8.45 9.10 -4.78
N LEU A 160 -7.65 9.55 -3.81
CA LEU A 160 -7.25 10.95 -3.69
C LEU A 160 -6.52 11.45 -4.95
N MET A 161 -5.57 10.68 -5.47
CA MET A 161 -4.88 11.01 -6.72
C MET A 161 -5.87 11.17 -7.88
N ALA A 162 -6.84 10.25 -8.01
CA ALA A 162 -7.84 10.30 -9.07
C ALA A 162 -8.79 11.50 -8.95
N ILE A 163 -9.16 11.91 -7.72
CA ILE A 163 -9.97 13.12 -7.48
C ILE A 163 -9.25 14.37 -8.00
N GLU A 164 -7.93 14.43 -7.85
CA GLU A 164 -7.09 15.53 -8.30
C GLU A 164 -6.53 15.34 -9.73
N GLY A 165 -7.04 14.35 -10.47
CA GLY A 165 -6.76 14.16 -11.89
C GLY A 165 -5.53 13.31 -12.24
N LEU A 166 -4.87 12.69 -11.26
CA LEU A 166 -3.79 11.72 -11.48
C LEU A 166 -4.32 10.28 -11.33
N HIS A 167 -4.69 9.66 -12.44
CA HIS A 167 -5.27 8.32 -12.42
C HIS A 167 -4.21 7.23 -12.38
N PHE A 168 -4.33 6.28 -11.45
CA PHE A 168 -3.39 5.15 -11.36
C PHE A 168 -3.55 4.16 -12.52
N TYR A 169 -4.79 3.86 -12.93
CA TYR A 169 -5.09 2.92 -14.02
C TYR A 169 -5.33 3.64 -15.33
N ASN A 170 -4.66 3.20 -16.39
CA ASN A 170 -4.96 3.57 -17.75
C ASN A 170 -6.04 2.63 -18.29
N THR A 171 -7.22 3.20 -18.55
CA THR A 171 -8.38 2.46 -19.03
C THR A 171 -9.00 3.18 -20.22
N THR A 172 -9.97 2.55 -20.87
CA THR A 172 -10.75 3.25 -21.92
C THR A 172 -11.44 4.53 -21.40
N ALA A 173 -11.82 4.55 -20.12
CA ALA A 173 -12.43 5.72 -19.49
C ALA A 173 -11.39 6.77 -19.07
N GLU A 174 -10.20 6.33 -18.66
CA GLU A 174 -9.11 7.17 -18.15
C GLU A 174 -7.80 6.89 -18.93
N PRO A 175 -7.70 7.32 -20.20
CA PRO A 175 -6.59 6.97 -21.08
C PRO A 175 -5.26 7.67 -20.72
N SER A 176 -5.27 8.59 -19.76
CA SER A 176 -4.07 9.25 -19.23
C SER A 176 -3.55 8.60 -17.96
N GLY A 177 -4.10 7.46 -17.56
CA GLY A 177 -3.66 6.75 -16.36
C GLY A 177 -2.22 6.23 -16.48
N LEU A 178 -1.63 5.90 -15.34
CA LEU A 178 -0.20 5.57 -15.26
C LEU A 178 0.14 4.16 -15.75
N ILE A 179 -0.75 3.18 -15.54
CA ILE A 179 -0.49 1.75 -15.79
C ILE A 179 -1.60 1.17 -16.65
N GLU A 180 -1.26 0.64 -17.81
CA GLU A 180 -2.11 -0.15 -18.70
C GLU A 180 -2.19 -1.61 -18.25
N ARG A 181 -3.21 -2.33 -18.73
CA ARG A 181 -3.48 -3.71 -18.33
C ARG A 181 -2.36 -4.71 -18.66
N ASP A 182 -1.52 -4.45 -19.65
CA ASP A 182 -0.45 -5.34 -20.14
C ASP A 182 0.97 -4.77 -19.99
N ASP A 183 1.08 -3.68 -19.22
CA ASP A 183 2.35 -3.09 -18.82
C ASP A 183 3.20 -4.05 -17.98
N VAL A 184 4.51 -3.91 -18.10
CA VAL A 184 5.48 -4.49 -17.18
C VAL A 184 5.79 -3.46 -16.10
N VAL A 185 5.42 -3.74 -14.86
CA VAL A 185 5.58 -2.81 -13.74
C VAL A 185 6.74 -3.26 -12.85
N LEU A 186 7.81 -2.47 -12.84
CA LEU A 186 8.95 -2.69 -11.97
C LEU A 186 8.80 -1.89 -10.66
N LEU A 187 8.70 -2.60 -9.56
CA LEU A 187 8.76 -2.07 -8.20
C LEU A 187 10.22 -2.00 -7.76
N LYS A 188 10.79 -0.79 -7.82
CA LYS A 188 12.14 -0.54 -7.32
C LYS A 188 12.09 -0.41 -5.81
N VAL A 189 12.59 -1.43 -5.10
CA VAL A 189 12.61 -1.49 -3.64
C VAL A 189 14.00 -1.24 -3.07
N ASN A 190 14.11 -1.03 -1.76
CA ASN A 190 15.35 -1.00 -1.00
C ASN A 190 15.50 -2.33 -0.28
N SER A 191 16.49 -3.10 -0.73
CA SER A 191 16.82 -4.41 -0.21
C SER A 191 18.29 -4.50 0.19
N GLN A 192 19.03 -3.38 0.20
CA GLN A 192 20.37 -3.29 0.79
C GLN A 192 20.35 -3.61 2.30
N TRP A 193 19.27 -3.24 3.01
CA TRP A 193 19.17 -3.36 4.46
C TRP A 193 17.94 -4.17 4.88
N SER A 194 18.10 -4.97 5.93
CA SER A 194 17.00 -5.54 6.71
C SER A 194 16.39 -4.53 7.69
N TYR A 195 15.45 -4.98 8.52
CA TYR A 195 14.70 -4.19 9.50
C TYR A 195 13.99 -3.01 8.83
N ARG A 196 13.83 -1.87 9.52
CA ARG A 196 13.24 -0.63 9.00
C ARG A 196 14.19 0.14 8.06
N GLY A 197 15.28 -0.51 7.63
CA GLY A 197 16.19 0.01 6.62
C GLY A 197 15.75 -0.35 5.20
N GLY A 198 15.00 -1.43 5.02
CA GLY A 198 14.46 -1.84 3.72
C GLY A 198 13.07 -1.27 3.45
N THR A 199 12.59 -1.43 2.21
CA THR A 199 11.22 -1.08 1.83
C THR A 199 10.21 -1.94 2.57
N ASN A 200 9.07 -1.37 2.94
CA ASN A 200 8.03 -2.09 3.67
C ASN A 200 7.34 -3.15 2.81
N THR A 201 7.34 -4.41 3.26
CA THR A 201 6.78 -5.53 2.49
C THR A 201 5.26 -5.56 2.51
N ASP A 202 4.61 -5.04 3.56
CA ASP A 202 3.16 -4.84 3.59
C ASP A 202 2.74 -3.81 2.52
N LEU A 203 3.55 -2.77 2.32
CA LEU A 203 3.35 -1.76 1.29
C LEU A 203 3.55 -2.32 -0.12
N VAL A 204 4.64 -3.06 -0.35
CA VAL A 204 4.89 -3.75 -1.63
C VAL A 204 3.72 -4.66 -1.99
N LYS A 205 3.24 -5.46 -1.02
CA LYS A 205 2.08 -6.31 -1.19
C LYS A 205 0.84 -5.52 -1.62
N ALA A 206 0.51 -4.44 -0.93
CA ALA A 206 -0.67 -3.62 -1.24
C ALA A 206 -0.59 -2.95 -2.62
N VAL A 207 0.60 -2.54 -3.06
CA VAL A 207 0.81 -1.99 -4.41
C VAL A 207 0.64 -3.07 -5.48
N ILE A 208 1.13 -4.29 -5.24
CA ILE A 208 0.90 -5.44 -6.14
C ILE A 208 -0.60 -5.75 -6.24
N GLU A 209 -1.30 -5.79 -5.10
CA GLU A 209 -2.76 -5.98 -5.08
C GLU A 209 -3.49 -4.91 -5.89
N ALA A 210 -3.07 -3.64 -5.81
CA ALA A 210 -3.64 -2.56 -6.59
C ALA A 210 -3.38 -2.76 -8.10
N ILE A 211 -2.15 -3.06 -8.52
CA ILE A 211 -1.82 -3.30 -9.93
C ILE A 211 -2.66 -4.46 -10.49
N ILE A 212 -2.73 -5.58 -9.78
CA ILE A 212 -3.52 -6.76 -10.18
C ILE A 212 -5.01 -6.43 -10.28
N ALA A 213 -5.51 -5.55 -9.40
CA ALA A 213 -6.90 -5.09 -9.40
C ALA A 213 -7.23 -4.10 -10.53
N HIS A 214 -6.37 -3.93 -11.53
CA HIS A 214 -6.62 -3.12 -12.71
C HIS A 214 -8.06 -3.37 -13.25
N PRO A 215 -8.90 -2.35 -13.46
CA PRO A 215 -10.32 -2.52 -13.82
C PRO A 215 -10.55 -3.35 -15.08
N ASP A 216 -9.66 -3.19 -16.07
CA ASP A 216 -9.71 -3.96 -17.31
C ASP A 216 -9.10 -5.37 -17.20
N GLY A 217 -8.60 -5.76 -16.01
CA GLY A 217 -7.93 -7.02 -15.71
C GLY A 217 -6.45 -7.01 -16.12
N PHE A 218 -5.54 -7.05 -15.13
CA PHE A 218 -4.10 -7.03 -15.38
C PHE A 218 -3.60 -8.36 -15.97
N THR A 219 -2.83 -8.27 -17.05
CA THR A 219 -2.17 -9.38 -17.75
C THR A 219 -0.70 -9.13 -18.03
N GLY A 220 -0.16 -8.01 -17.53
CA GLY A 220 1.26 -7.72 -17.57
C GLY A 220 2.05 -8.53 -16.54
N GLU A 221 3.31 -8.13 -16.34
CA GLU A 221 4.21 -8.72 -15.34
C GLU A 221 4.58 -7.67 -14.29
N ILE A 222 4.74 -8.09 -13.03
CA ILE A 222 5.26 -7.25 -11.96
C ILE A 222 6.63 -7.76 -11.55
N ILE A 223 7.63 -6.88 -11.53
CA ILE A 223 9.02 -7.22 -11.19
C ILE A 223 9.40 -6.46 -9.93
N ILE A 224 9.82 -7.15 -8.88
CA ILE A 224 10.36 -6.52 -7.66
C ILE A 224 11.88 -6.61 -7.70
N ALA A 225 12.57 -5.46 -7.75
CA ALA A 225 14.00 -5.47 -8.00
C ALA A 225 14.78 -4.41 -7.21
N ASP A 226 16.06 -4.72 -6.97
CA ASP A 226 17.04 -3.80 -6.40
C ASP A 226 18.48 -4.21 -6.72
N ASN A 227 19.38 -3.23 -6.79
CA ASN A 227 20.82 -3.40 -6.57
C ASN A 227 21.08 -3.11 -5.08
N GLY A 228 21.21 -4.19 -4.31
CA GLY A 228 21.57 -4.20 -2.90
C GLY A 228 22.97 -3.68 -2.57
N GLN A 229 23.67 -3.12 -3.56
CA GLN A 229 25.01 -2.57 -3.46
C GLN A 229 26.04 -3.61 -3.00
N GLY A 230 25.84 -4.86 -3.40
CA GLY A 230 26.71 -6.01 -3.12
C GLY A 230 26.50 -6.64 -1.74
N ILE A 231 25.52 -6.18 -0.97
CA ILE A 231 25.17 -6.73 0.34
C ILE A 231 23.67 -6.96 0.52
N GLY A 232 22.85 -6.68 -0.49
CA GLY A 232 21.40 -6.76 -0.34
C GLY A 232 20.85 -8.15 -0.55
N ASN A 233 19.59 -8.32 -0.17
CA ASN A 233 18.88 -9.58 -0.24
C ASN A 233 17.38 -9.32 -0.36
N LEU A 234 16.68 -9.99 -1.27
CA LEU A 234 15.20 -9.93 -1.36
C LEU A 234 14.54 -10.91 -0.37
N ASN A 235 15.33 -11.82 0.23
CA ASN A 235 14.93 -12.81 1.22
C ASN A 235 15.42 -12.46 2.65
N TRP A 236 15.30 -11.20 3.07
CA TRP A 236 15.62 -10.82 4.45
C TRP A 236 14.62 -11.45 5.43
N GLY A 237 15.11 -12.26 6.38
CA GLY A 237 14.28 -12.83 7.46
C GLY A 237 13.83 -11.83 8.53
N ASP A 238 14.33 -10.59 8.47
CA ASP A 238 13.96 -9.46 9.32
C ASP A 238 13.50 -8.30 8.42
N ALA A 239 12.24 -8.27 8.02
CA ALA A 239 11.70 -7.30 7.08
C ALA A 239 11.11 -6.05 7.75
N ASN A 240 11.06 -4.95 7.00
CA ASN A 240 10.24 -3.78 7.35
C ASN A 240 8.76 -4.15 7.15
N ALA A 241 8.12 -4.72 8.16
CA ALA A 241 6.71 -5.08 8.08
C ALA A 241 6.09 -5.14 9.47
N PHE A 242 4.79 -5.38 9.54
CA PHE A 242 4.13 -5.83 10.76
C PHE A 242 4.51 -7.28 11.06
N ASN A 243 4.46 -8.17 10.06
CA ASN A 243 5.07 -9.49 10.15
C ASN A 243 6.54 -9.43 9.71
N ASN A 244 7.45 -9.26 10.67
CA ASN A 244 8.87 -9.13 10.37
C ASN A 244 9.52 -10.34 9.70
N SER A 245 8.86 -11.49 9.63
CA SER A 245 9.37 -12.66 8.91
C SER A 245 8.93 -12.72 7.45
N GLN A 246 8.19 -11.73 6.93
CA GLN A 246 7.72 -11.71 5.55
C GLN A 246 8.76 -10.99 4.67
N ALA A 247 9.55 -11.75 3.92
CA ALA A 247 10.48 -11.17 2.96
C ALA A 247 9.79 -10.70 1.68
N ILE A 248 10.52 -10.01 0.79
CA ILE A 248 10.00 -9.62 -0.53
C ILE A 248 9.68 -10.84 -1.39
N GLU A 249 10.52 -11.88 -1.34
CA GLU A 249 10.24 -13.15 -2.03
C GLU A 249 8.95 -13.81 -1.53
N ASP A 250 8.67 -13.76 -0.21
CA ASP A 250 7.42 -14.28 0.35
C ASP A 250 6.20 -13.46 -0.11
N VAL A 251 6.37 -12.17 -0.39
CA VAL A 251 5.31 -11.33 -0.97
C VAL A 251 5.02 -11.75 -2.40
N ALA A 252 6.04 -11.90 -3.25
CA ALA A 252 5.86 -12.32 -4.64
C ALA A 252 5.14 -13.69 -4.72
N GLN A 253 5.53 -14.65 -3.86
CA GLN A 253 4.93 -15.99 -3.81
C GLN A 253 3.45 -16.01 -3.36
N GLN A 254 2.91 -14.92 -2.81
CA GLN A 254 1.49 -14.83 -2.45
C GLN A 254 0.57 -14.65 -3.66
N PHE A 255 1.12 -14.41 -4.85
CA PHE A 255 0.35 -14.17 -6.08
C PHE A 255 0.63 -15.24 -7.16
N PRO A 256 0.40 -16.54 -6.88
CA PRO A 256 0.77 -17.63 -7.78
C PRO A 256 0.00 -17.65 -9.12
N ASP A 257 -1.14 -16.95 -9.18
CA ASP A 257 -1.97 -16.85 -10.39
C ASP A 257 -1.59 -15.64 -11.27
N HIS A 258 -0.52 -14.91 -10.91
CA HIS A 258 -0.02 -13.74 -11.62
C HIS A 258 1.50 -13.82 -11.80
N ASP A 259 2.00 -13.18 -12.85
CA ASP A 259 3.44 -13.09 -13.11
C ASP A 259 4.05 -12.02 -12.20
N VAL A 260 4.51 -12.44 -11.02
CA VAL A 260 5.21 -11.60 -10.05
C VAL A 260 6.60 -12.19 -9.77
N SER A 261 7.64 -11.54 -10.27
CA SER A 261 9.02 -12.00 -10.18
C SER A 261 9.87 -11.12 -9.25
N THR A 262 10.96 -11.68 -8.72
CA THR A 262 11.92 -10.97 -7.87
C THR A 262 13.32 -11.06 -8.48
N ILE A 263 13.98 -9.92 -8.68
CA ILE A 263 15.29 -9.89 -9.35
C ILE A 263 16.28 -9.05 -8.55
N LEU A 264 17.28 -9.73 -7.99
CA LEU A 264 18.38 -9.08 -7.29
C LEU A 264 19.52 -8.75 -8.27
N TRP A 265 19.70 -7.46 -8.55
CA TRP A 265 20.70 -6.97 -9.51
C TRP A 265 22.14 -7.06 -9.02
N ASP A 266 22.36 -7.41 -7.74
CA ASP A 266 23.70 -7.64 -7.19
C ASP A 266 24.44 -8.77 -7.94
N ASN A 267 23.71 -9.75 -8.44
CA ASN A 267 24.26 -10.93 -9.13
C ASN A 267 25.08 -10.58 -10.39
N TYR A 268 24.79 -9.46 -11.01
CA TYR A 268 25.45 -9.01 -12.24
C TYR A 268 25.94 -7.56 -12.17
N ARG A 269 26.05 -6.98 -10.95
CA ARG A 269 26.48 -5.57 -10.75
C ARG A 269 27.85 -5.23 -11.33
N TYR A 270 28.69 -6.23 -11.58
CA TYR A 270 30.04 -6.09 -12.14
C TYR A 270 30.10 -6.32 -13.66
N ASN A 271 29.02 -6.80 -14.27
CA ASN A 271 28.99 -7.17 -15.68
C ASN A 271 28.64 -5.93 -16.50
N THR A 272 29.58 -5.44 -17.30
CA THR A 272 29.29 -4.42 -18.31
C THR A 272 28.94 -5.14 -19.60
N VAL A 273 27.78 -4.85 -20.17
CA VAL A 273 27.23 -5.52 -21.36
C VAL A 273 26.75 -4.48 -22.37
N ASP A 274 26.64 -4.88 -23.63
CA ASP A 274 26.03 -4.05 -24.68
C ASP A 274 24.50 -4.21 -24.65
N GLU A 275 23.75 -3.42 -25.43
CA GLU A 275 22.28 -3.56 -25.50
C GLU A 275 21.80 -4.74 -26.36
N TYR A 276 20.52 -5.11 -26.20
CA TYR A 276 19.89 -6.16 -27.00
C TYR A 276 19.90 -5.87 -28.51
N ASP A 277 19.74 -4.60 -28.91
CA ASP A 277 19.80 -4.18 -30.31
C ASP A 277 21.20 -4.28 -30.94
N LEU A 278 22.23 -4.42 -30.11
CA LEU A 278 23.61 -4.72 -30.52
C LEU A 278 23.90 -6.23 -30.54
N GLY A 279 22.90 -7.07 -30.26
CA GLY A 279 22.99 -8.53 -30.29
C GLY A 279 23.58 -9.14 -29.01
N ASP A 280 23.73 -8.36 -27.94
CA ASP A 280 24.18 -8.86 -26.64
C ASP A 280 22.96 -9.25 -25.78
N PHE A 281 22.78 -10.55 -25.56
CA PHE A 281 21.70 -11.11 -24.74
C PHE A 281 22.17 -11.50 -23.33
N SER A 282 23.37 -11.09 -22.91
CA SER A 282 23.85 -11.32 -21.55
C SER A 282 23.23 -10.33 -20.56
N GLU A 283 23.00 -10.80 -19.34
CA GLU A 283 22.47 -9.99 -18.24
C GLU A 283 23.59 -9.21 -17.55
N GLY A 284 23.32 -7.95 -17.21
CA GLY A 284 24.32 -7.04 -16.70
C GLY A 284 23.86 -5.61 -16.67
N TYR A 285 24.83 -4.70 -16.76
CA TYR A 285 24.60 -3.28 -16.81
C TYR A 285 25.07 -2.73 -18.14
N VAL A 286 24.17 -2.05 -18.84
CA VAL A 286 24.57 -1.20 -19.95
C VAL A 286 25.10 0.09 -19.36
N ARG A 287 26.29 0.49 -19.79
CA ARG A 287 26.96 1.70 -19.30
C ARG A 287 27.24 2.64 -20.46
N SER A 288 26.87 3.90 -20.28
CA SER A 288 27.25 4.98 -21.18
C SER A 288 28.76 5.01 -21.37
N SER A 289 29.19 5.16 -22.62
CA SER A 289 30.59 5.45 -22.95
C SER A 289 30.99 6.89 -22.63
N THR A 290 30.01 7.76 -22.35
CA THR A 290 30.21 9.17 -22.03
C THR A 290 30.10 9.40 -20.54
N TRP A 291 31.14 10.04 -19.98
CA TRP A 291 31.18 10.52 -18.61
C TRP A 291 30.40 11.82 -18.47
N ASP A 292 29.50 11.91 -17.49
CA ASP A 292 28.92 13.19 -17.09
C ASP A 292 29.89 13.93 -16.18
N ALA A 293 30.52 14.99 -16.71
CA ALA A 293 31.52 15.76 -15.99
C ALA A 293 30.95 16.64 -14.87
N ASN A 294 29.65 16.97 -14.90
CA ASN A 294 29.03 17.81 -13.90
C ASN A 294 28.68 17.00 -12.65
N THR A 295 28.18 15.78 -12.86
CA THR A 295 27.75 14.91 -11.76
C THR A 295 28.70 13.77 -11.45
N GLU A 296 29.80 13.67 -12.19
CA GLU A 296 30.84 12.64 -12.06
C GLU A 296 30.26 11.22 -12.05
N ILE A 297 29.51 10.87 -13.10
CA ILE A 297 28.96 9.52 -13.23
C ILE A 297 28.97 9.03 -14.67
N TYR A 298 29.14 7.72 -14.84
CA TYR A 298 28.72 7.04 -16.06
C TYR A 298 27.27 6.58 -15.90
N PRO A 299 26.32 7.19 -16.61
CA PRO A 299 24.95 6.69 -16.65
C PRO A 299 24.95 5.20 -16.98
N SER A 300 24.33 4.41 -16.14
CA SER A 300 24.26 2.96 -16.29
C SER A 300 22.96 2.45 -15.72
N TYR A 301 22.51 1.31 -16.23
CA TYR A 301 21.23 0.73 -15.87
C TYR A 301 21.24 -0.78 -16.10
N PRO A 302 20.43 -1.55 -15.34
CA PRO A 302 20.39 -2.99 -15.47
C PRO A 302 19.63 -3.42 -16.74
N LYS A 303 20.07 -4.55 -17.29
CA LYS A 303 19.44 -5.26 -18.39
C LYS A 303 19.42 -6.75 -18.04
N PHE A 304 18.26 -7.38 -18.08
CA PHE A 304 18.04 -8.73 -17.56
C PHE A 304 16.86 -9.43 -18.21
N VAL A 305 16.69 -10.72 -17.92
CA VAL A 305 15.54 -11.51 -18.37
C VAL A 305 14.69 -11.92 -17.17
N THR A 306 13.38 -11.77 -17.26
CA THR A 306 12.46 -12.20 -16.19
C THR A 306 12.23 -13.70 -16.22
N ASP A 307 11.62 -14.25 -15.15
CA ASP A 307 11.27 -15.68 -15.07
C ASP A 307 10.27 -16.12 -16.16
N THR A 308 9.47 -15.18 -16.69
CA THR A 308 8.53 -15.42 -17.81
C THR A 308 9.22 -15.36 -19.17
N GLY A 309 10.50 -14.94 -19.22
CA GLY A 309 11.29 -14.80 -20.44
C GLY A 309 11.23 -13.42 -21.09
N LEU A 310 10.75 -12.37 -20.40
CA LEU A 310 10.78 -11.00 -20.94
C LEU A 310 12.19 -10.42 -20.86
N TYR A 311 12.66 -9.91 -21.98
CA TYR A 311 13.94 -9.19 -22.09
C TYR A 311 13.72 -7.72 -21.69
N VAL A 312 14.22 -7.34 -20.51
CA VAL A 312 14.04 -6.00 -19.95
C VAL A 312 15.33 -5.20 -20.07
N SER A 313 15.27 -4.06 -20.75
CA SER A 313 16.25 -2.97 -20.63
C SER A 313 15.63 -1.88 -19.77
N PHE A 314 16.24 -1.59 -18.62
CA PHE A 314 15.67 -0.60 -17.70
C PHE A 314 15.50 0.79 -18.34
N LYS A 315 16.42 1.18 -19.24
CA LYS A 315 16.31 2.43 -20.00
C LYS A 315 15.34 2.31 -21.17
N ASN A 316 15.53 1.31 -22.04
CA ASN A 316 14.87 1.27 -23.35
C ASN A 316 13.51 0.56 -23.34
N GLY A 317 13.17 -0.17 -22.27
CA GLY A 317 11.91 -0.88 -22.13
C GLY A 317 12.00 -2.37 -22.46
N ILE A 318 10.92 -2.93 -23.00
CA ILE A 318 10.80 -4.37 -23.28
C ILE A 318 11.31 -4.66 -24.69
N TRP A 319 12.27 -5.56 -24.82
CA TRP A 319 12.84 -5.93 -26.11
C TRP A 319 12.05 -7.05 -26.80
N ASP A 320 11.77 -6.86 -28.09
CA ASP A 320 11.29 -7.89 -29.00
C ASP A 320 12.18 -7.97 -30.25
N ASN A 321 12.51 -9.18 -30.69
CA ASN A 321 13.41 -9.40 -31.84
C ASN A 321 12.80 -8.93 -33.19
N THR A 322 11.49 -8.70 -33.25
CA THR A 322 10.77 -8.30 -34.46
C THR A 322 10.49 -6.79 -34.45
N THR A 323 10.02 -6.25 -33.33
CA THR A 323 9.58 -4.86 -33.22
C THR A 323 10.60 -3.93 -32.56
N GLY A 324 11.67 -4.47 -31.97
CA GLY A 324 12.65 -3.70 -31.20
C GLY A 324 12.15 -3.38 -29.79
N PHE A 325 12.60 -2.26 -29.24
CA PHE A 325 12.20 -1.82 -27.90
C PHE A 325 10.80 -1.20 -27.85
N ASP A 326 9.98 -1.69 -26.93
CA ASP A 326 8.77 -1.06 -26.45
C ASP A 326 9.07 -0.32 -25.13
N SER A 327 9.37 0.97 -25.26
CA SER A 327 9.71 1.83 -24.13
C SER A 327 8.52 2.13 -23.23
N ASP A 328 7.32 2.23 -23.79
CA ASP A 328 6.15 2.70 -23.05
C ASP A 328 5.62 1.60 -22.13
N ARG A 329 5.79 0.34 -22.52
CA ARG A 329 5.34 -0.83 -21.73
C ARG A 329 6.06 -1.04 -20.40
N LEU A 330 7.25 -0.46 -20.19
CA LEU A 330 7.97 -0.59 -18.91
C LEU A 330 7.68 0.59 -17.99
N LYS A 331 6.99 0.34 -16.88
CA LYS A 331 6.68 1.33 -15.84
C LYS A 331 7.54 1.10 -14.59
N ILE A 332 8.12 2.17 -14.03
CA ILE A 332 8.91 2.08 -12.79
C ILE A 332 8.15 2.77 -11.66
N ILE A 333 7.87 2.05 -10.58
CA ILE A 333 7.41 2.61 -9.31
C ILE A 333 8.57 2.55 -8.32
N ASN A 334 9.00 3.71 -7.83
CA ASN A 334 10.10 3.83 -6.88
C ASN A 334 9.55 3.81 -5.45
N MET A 335 9.98 2.84 -4.62
CA MET A 335 9.41 2.60 -3.30
C MET A 335 10.43 2.73 -2.16
N PRO A 336 11.02 3.91 -1.92
CA PRO A 336 11.97 4.13 -0.83
C PRO A 336 11.29 4.11 0.55
N VAL A 337 12.10 3.92 1.60
CA VAL A 337 11.73 4.22 2.99
C VAL A 337 12.36 5.56 3.41
N LEU A 338 11.58 6.41 4.08
CA LEU A 338 12.07 7.70 4.61
C LEU A 338 12.93 7.48 5.87
N LYS A 339 14.20 7.84 5.78
CA LYS A 339 15.14 7.70 6.89
C LYS A 339 16.30 8.68 6.81
N SER A 340 16.93 8.93 7.94
CA SER A 340 18.23 9.60 8.01
C SER A 340 19.35 8.81 7.33
N HIS A 341 20.47 9.47 7.03
CA HIS A 341 21.67 8.89 6.44
C HIS A 341 22.93 9.64 6.90
N PHE A 342 23.96 8.93 7.37
CA PHE A 342 25.16 9.60 7.90
C PHE A 342 25.97 10.42 6.88
N ARG A 343 25.98 10.03 5.60
CA ARG A 343 26.73 10.75 4.54
C ARG A 343 25.99 11.92 3.91
N TYR A 344 24.68 11.75 3.70
CA TYR A 344 23.87 12.62 2.85
C TYR A 344 22.66 13.20 3.60
N GLY A 345 22.48 12.87 4.87
CA GLY A 345 21.41 13.44 5.68
C GLY A 345 20.12 12.64 5.59
N VAL A 346 19.54 12.51 4.40
CA VAL A 346 18.26 11.81 4.19
C VAL A 346 18.39 10.75 3.09
N THR A 347 17.66 9.66 3.25
CA THR A 347 17.33 8.70 2.18
C THR A 347 15.84 8.81 1.92
N GLY A 348 15.51 9.17 0.69
CA GLY A 348 14.17 9.19 0.12
C GLY A 348 14.23 8.81 -1.37
N CYS A 349 13.30 9.30 -2.17
CA CYS A 349 13.13 9.02 -3.59
C CYS A 349 14.38 9.24 -4.43
N ILE A 350 15.06 10.39 -4.27
CA ILE A 350 16.25 10.72 -5.07
C ILE A 350 17.41 9.79 -4.72
N LYS A 351 17.76 9.69 -3.44
CA LYS A 351 18.91 8.88 -3.02
C LYS A 351 18.67 7.39 -3.24
N HIS A 352 17.42 6.92 -3.18
CA HIS A 352 17.09 5.51 -3.38
C HIS A 352 17.40 5.00 -4.79
N TYR A 353 17.47 5.89 -5.77
CA TYR A 353 17.90 5.58 -7.13
C TYR A 353 19.36 5.09 -7.22
N MET A 354 20.13 5.20 -6.13
CA MET A 354 21.45 4.57 -5.95
C MET A 354 21.41 3.03 -6.11
N GLY A 355 20.24 2.42 -6.05
CA GLY A 355 20.04 1.01 -6.40
C GLY A 355 19.87 0.74 -7.91
N VAL A 356 20.12 1.71 -8.80
CA VAL A 356 20.00 1.58 -10.26
C VAL A 356 21.33 1.60 -11.03
N PRO A 357 22.37 2.40 -10.67
CA PRO A 357 23.61 2.40 -11.44
C PRO A 357 24.39 1.09 -11.26
N GLN A 358 25.26 0.81 -12.24
CA GLN A 358 26.31 -0.19 -12.10
C GLN A 358 27.21 0.23 -10.95
N GLY A 359 27.64 -0.73 -10.13
CA GLY A 359 28.57 -0.43 -9.07
C GLY A 359 30.00 -0.86 -9.28
N TYR A 360 30.88 -0.28 -8.48
CA TYR A 360 32.33 -0.44 -8.53
C TYR A 360 32.95 -0.01 -9.87
N VAL A 361 32.46 1.10 -10.44
CA VAL A 361 33.05 1.70 -11.64
C VAL A 361 34.37 2.40 -11.27
N VAL A 362 35.44 2.08 -12.01
CA VAL A 362 36.79 2.65 -11.86
C VAL A 362 37.03 3.70 -12.95
N PRO A 363 37.63 4.87 -12.63
CA PRO A 363 38.25 5.24 -11.36
C PRO A 363 37.25 5.65 -10.27
N SER A 364 37.29 4.97 -9.12
CA SER A 364 36.74 5.49 -7.87
C SER A 364 37.84 6.20 -7.09
N VAL A 365 37.52 7.34 -6.48
CA VAL A 365 38.43 8.09 -5.60
C VAL A 365 38.70 7.35 -4.29
N ASP A 366 37.83 6.39 -3.93
CA ASP A 366 38.00 5.48 -2.81
C ASP A 366 37.79 4.03 -3.31
N PRO A 367 38.79 3.14 -3.21
CA PRO A 367 38.67 1.77 -3.71
C PRO A 367 37.65 0.92 -2.92
N SER A 368 37.23 1.35 -1.73
CA SER A 368 36.23 0.67 -0.89
C SER A 368 34.81 1.19 -1.08
N ILE A 369 34.65 2.32 -1.78
CA ILE A 369 33.36 2.96 -2.00
C ILE A 369 33.16 3.15 -3.49
N PRO A 370 32.11 2.55 -4.08
CA PRO A 370 31.83 2.73 -5.49
C PRO A 370 31.71 4.21 -5.89
N HIS A 371 32.25 4.59 -7.05
CA HIS A 371 32.30 5.99 -7.49
C HIS A 371 30.92 6.64 -7.50
N GLU A 372 29.89 5.90 -7.90
CA GLU A 372 28.52 6.39 -8.00
C GLU A 372 27.94 6.87 -6.66
N HIS A 373 28.48 6.44 -5.51
CA HIS A 373 28.10 7.01 -4.22
C HIS A 373 28.49 8.48 -4.11
N PHE A 374 29.69 8.86 -4.57
CA PHE A 374 30.16 10.25 -4.50
C PHE A 374 29.38 11.15 -5.46
N SER A 375 28.92 10.60 -6.59
CA SER A 375 28.06 11.32 -7.54
C SER A 375 26.77 11.84 -6.92
N ILE A 376 26.28 11.21 -5.83
CA ILE A 376 25.07 11.67 -5.11
C ILE A 376 25.24 13.13 -4.72
N ALA A 377 26.37 13.49 -4.10
CA ALA A 377 26.68 14.86 -3.70
C ALA A 377 26.52 15.84 -4.86
N LEU A 378 26.87 15.42 -6.08
CA LEU A 378 26.90 16.26 -7.27
C LEU A 378 25.58 16.24 -8.06
N GLY A 379 24.55 15.52 -7.61
CA GLY A 379 23.27 15.40 -8.31
C GLY A 379 23.18 14.23 -9.29
N GLY A 380 24.12 13.28 -9.23
CA GLY A 380 24.21 12.14 -10.16
C GLY A 380 23.00 11.21 -10.18
N MET A 381 22.20 11.18 -9.10
CA MET A 381 20.94 10.44 -9.11
C MET A 381 19.91 11.08 -10.05
N GLY A 382 19.88 12.42 -10.11
CA GLY A 382 19.08 13.15 -11.10
C GLY A 382 19.56 12.85 -12.53
N THR A 383 20.88 12.80 -12.75
CA THR A 383 21.47 12.42 -14.05
C THR A 383 21.05 11.02 -14.48
N LEU A 384 21.10 10.05 -13.56
CA LEU A 384 20.67 8.68 -13.85
C LEU A 384 19.19 8.64 -14.21
N MET A 385 18.31 9.22 -13.40
CA MET A 385 16.87 9.28 -13.69
C MET A 385 16.60 9.91 -15.06
N ALA A 386 17.26 11.03 -15.37
CA ALA A 386 17.08 11.74 -16.64
C ALA A 386 17.61 10.97 -17.86
N GLN A 387 18.71 10.25 -17.71
CA GLN A 387 19.39 9.57 -18.83
C GLN A 387 19.05 8.09 -18.97
N THR A 388 18.34 7.51 -17.99
CA THR A 388 17.86 6.12 -18.02
C THR A 388 16.34 6.09 -18.04
N ARG A 389 15.67 6.15 -16.88
CA ARG A 389 14.21 6.12 -16.79
C ARG A 389 13.71 6.78 -15.51
N MET A 390 12.96 7.86 -15.64
CA MET A 390 12.26 8.50 -14.53
C MET A 390 11.15 7.56 -14.01
N PRO A 391 11.02 7.34 -12.69
CA PRO A 391 9.86 6.65 -12.14
C PRO A 391 8.56 7.36 -12.51
N ILE A 392 7.57 6.58 -12.94
CA ILE A 392 6.22 7.13 -13.22
C ILE A 392 5.52 7.58 -11.94
N LEU A 393 5.93 7.00 -10.80
CA LEU A 393 5.39 7.26 -9.49
C LEU A 393 6.45 6.94 -8.42
N ASN A 394 6.56 7.81 -7.42
CA ASN A 394 7.35 7.56 -6.23
C ASN A 394 6.40 7.35 -5.05
N ILE A 395 6.51 6.21 -4.37
CA ILE A 395 5.73 5.87 -3.18
C ILE A 395 6.69 5.83 -1.99
N LEU A 396 6.74 6.90 -1.21
CA LEU A 396 7.61 7.02 -0.06
C LEU A 396 6.95 6.37 1.17
N ASP A 397 7.55 5.26 1.63
CA ASP A 397 7.18 4.61 2.88
C ASP A 397 7.61 5.49 4.06
N MET A 398 6.62 6.03 4.75
CA MET A 398 6.79 6.80 5.98
C MET A 398 6.10 6.12 7.15
N ILE A 399 5.65 4.86 7.03
CA ILE A 399 4.95 4.17 8.11
C ILE A 399 5.88 4.04 9.32
N TRP A 400 7.13 3.67 9.05
CA TRP A 400 8.23 3.58 9.99
C TRP A 400 9.41 4.43 9.53
N VAL A 401 9.70 5.52 10.23
CA VAL A 401 10.78 6.45 9.85
C VAL A 401 11.95 6.37 10.81
N ASN A 402 13.18 6.47 10.31
CA ASN A 402 14.34 6.73 11.17
C ASN A 402 14.63 8.23 11.20
N ALA A 403 14.13 8.91 12.22
CA ALA A 403 14.29 10.35 12.42
C ALA A 403 15.51 10.71 13.30
N HIS A 404 16.56 9.90 13.30
CA HIS A 404 17.78 10.21 14.05
C HIS A 404 18.73 11.11 13.26
N PRO A 405 18.98 12.37 13.66
CA PRO A 405 19.93 13.24 12.99
C PRO A 405 21.38 12.79 13.19
N LEU A 406 22.34 13.46 12.52
CA LEU A 406 23.75 13.06 12.44
C LEU A 406 24.43 12.92 13.82
N ASN A 407 23.99 13.67 14.82
CA ASN A 407 24.51 13.59 16.18
C ASN A 407 24.08 12.31 16.94
N SER A 408 23.16 11.52 16.41
CA SER A 408 22.75 10.24 16.98
C SER A 408 23.58 9.08 16.42
N SER A 409 23.93 8.11 17.28
CA SER A 409 24.55 6.85 16.86
C SER A 409 23.56 5.87 16.18
N LEU A 410 22.27 6.20 16.17
CA LEU A 410 21.20 5.39 15.57
C LEU A 410 20.74 5.91 14.20
N ARG A 411 21.42 6.93 13.66
CA ARG A 411 21.21 7.44 12.30
C ARG A 411 21.38 6.36 11.24
N GLY A 412 20.69 6.51 10.12
CA GLY A 412 20.79 5.58 9.01
C GLY A 412 22.14 5.59 8.28
N PRO A 413 22.32 4.71 7.28
CA PRO A 413 21.25 4.05 6.51
C PRO A 413 20.63 2.81 7.16
N TRP A 414 21.31 2.18 8.13
CA TRP A 414 20.74 1.10 8.92
C TRP A 414 19.60 1.62 9.80
N SER A 415 18.53 0.85 9.96
CA SER A 415 17.48 1.22 10.89
C SER A 415 16.90 -0.02 11.55
N ARG A 416 17.33 -0.28 12.79
CA ARG A 416 16.77 -1.35 13.62
C ARG A 416 15.33 -1.01 14.00
N TYR A 417 14.52 -1.99 14.37
CA TYR A 417 13.15 -1.75 14.85
C TYR A 417 13.09 -0.72 15.98
N SER A 418 14.04 -0.77 16.92
CA SER A 418 14.11 0.14 18.06
C SER A 418 14.54 1.57 17.72
N ALA A 419 15.05 1.82 16.51
CA ALA A 419 15.50 3.15 16.07
C ALA A 419 14.44 3.84 15.17
N ALA A 420 13.37 3.15 14.83
CA ALA A 420 12.31 3.69 13.99
C ALA A 420 11.15 4.19 14.84
N SER A 421 10.56 5.29 14.39
CA SER A 421 9.34 5.87 14.93
C SER A 421 8.16 5.52 14.02
N PHE A 422 7.03 5.15 14.61
CA PHE A 422 5.80 4.84 13.89
C PHE A 422 5.05 6.14 13.58
N THR A 423 4.92 6.49 12.30
CA THR A 423 4.12 7.68 11.89
C THR A 423 2.82 7.31 11.19
N ASP A 424 2.78 6.11 10.60
CA ASP A 424 1.61 5.54 9.91
C ASP A 424 1.14 6.38 8.72
N ILE A 425 2.10 6.82 7.89
CA ILE A 425 1.88 7.68 6.73
C ILE A 425 2.49 7.06 5.49
N ILE A 426 1.83 7.21 4.34
CA ILE A 426 2.42 6.97 3.01
C ILE A 426 2.28 8.26 2.20
N GLY A 427 3.30 8.60 1.41
CA GLY A 427 3.26 9.73 0.49
C GLY A 427 3.58 9.33 -0.93
N VAL A 428 2.95 9.99 -1.90
CA VAL A 428 3.10 9.70 -3.33
C VAL A 428 3.26 10.98 -4.14
N SER A 429 4.15 10.96 -5.14
CA SER A 429 4.29 12.02 -6.13
C SER A 429 4.99 11.52 -7.39
N GLN A 430 4.73 12.16 -8.53
CA GLN A 430 5.56 12.03 -9.73
C GLN A 430 6.87 12.84 -9.62
N ASP A 431 6.92 13.82 -8.71
CA ASP A 431 8.09 14.63 -8.40
C ASP A 431 8.83 14.07 -7.17
N PRO A 432 9.94 13.33 -7.35
CA PRO A 432 10.72 12.77 -6.25
C PRO A 432 11.42 13.85 -5.42
N VAL A 433 11.69 15.03 -5.99
CA VAL A 433 12.36 16.12 -5.27
C VAL A 433 11.39 16.76 -4.29
N ALA A 434 10.19 17.12 -4.76
CA ALA A 434 9.18 17.74 -3.91
C ALA A 434 8.76 16.78 -2.78
N LEU A 435 8.61 15.49 -3.08
CA LEU A 435 8.27 14.49 -2.06
C LEU A 435 9.38 14.35 -1.01
N ASP A 436 10.65 14.28 -1.40
CA ASP A 436 11.79 14.22 -0.45
C ASP A 436 11.90 15.50 0.39
N TYR A 437 11.79 16.66 -0.26
CA TYR A 437 11.83 17.97 0.39
C TYR A 437 10.71 18.07 1.44
N TRP A 438 9.47 17.84 1.02
CA TRP A 438 8.30 18.00 1.87
C TRP A 438 8.31 16.99 3.02
N ALA A 439 8.61 15.72 2.73
CA ALA A 439 8.59 14.67 3.73
C ALA A 439 9.66 14.87 4.80
N SER A 440 10.85 15.34 4.44
CA SER A 440 11.86 15.61 5.47
C SER A 440 11.43 16.76 6.39
N LYS A 441 10.92 17.84 5.79
CA LYS A 441 10.49 19.05 6.52
C LYS A 441 9.29 18.82 7.43
N ASN A 442 8.31 18.03 6.98
CA ASN A 442 7.02 17.90 7.67
C ASN A 442 6.83 16.56 8.41
N ILE A 443 7.63 15.54 8.11
CA ILE A 443 7.57 14.24 8.79
C ILE A 443 8.86 13.97 9.56
N LEU A 444 10.02 13.99 8.90
CA LEU A 444 11.27 13.53 9.50
C LEU A 444 11.75 14.47 10.60
N ILE A 445 11.77 15.79 10.37
CA ILE A 445 12.18 16.80 11.35
C ILE A 445 11.22 16.82 12.56
N PRO A 446 9.88 16.95 12.39
CA PRO A 446 8.96 16.92 13.53
C PRO A 446 9.03 15.61 14.32
N THR A 447 9.30 14.49 13.66
CA THR A 447 9.53 13.21 14.36
C THR A 447 10.84 13.22 15.16
N ALA A 448 11.90 13.84 14.63
CA ALA A 448 13.15 14.01 15.37
C ALA A 448 12.94 14.89 16.62
N GLU A 449 12.21 15.99 16.48
CA GLU A 449 11.85 16.89 17.58
C GLU A 449 11.00 16.18 18.65
N TYR A 450 10.01 15.39 18.22
CA TYR A 450 9.22 14.54 19.12
C TYR A 450 10.08 13.55 19.90
N ASN A 451 11.12 13.01 19.26
CA ASN A 451 12.11 12.14 19.89
C ASN A 451 13.13 12.88 20.78
N GLY A 452 13.01 14.21 20.93
CA GLY A 452 13.82 15.04 21.81
C GLY A 452 15.11 15.58 21.17
N PHE A 453 15.27 15.49 19.85
CA PHE A 453 16.41 16.10 19.15
C PHE A 453 16.16 17.59 18.93
N THR A 454 17.15 18.41 19.26
CA THR A 454 17.14 19.87 18.98
C THR A 454 18.01 20.26 17.79
N GLU A 455 18.89 19.36 17.34
CA GLU A 455 19.83 19.57 16.24
C GLU A 455 19.40 18.71 15.04
N THR A 456 18.64 19.30 14.12
CA THR A 456 18.05 18.60 12.97
C THR A 456 18.68 19.01 11.64
N SER A 457 19.69 19.87 11.66
CA SER A 457 20.36 20.43 10.46
C SER A 457 20.81 19.39 9.43
N SER A 458 21.20 18.18 9.88
CA SER A 458 21.61 17.11 8.96
C SER A 458 20.48 16.53 8.12
N ILE A 459 19.23 16.64 8.56
CA ILE A 459 18.03 16.15 7.87
C ILE A 459 17.16 17.31 7.35
N ASP A 460 17.60 18.56 7.55
CA ASP A 460 16.85 19.74 7.17
C ASP A 460 17.07 20.04 5.67
N PRO A 461 16.02 20.00 4.83
CA PRO A 461 16.14 20.36 3.42
C PRO A 461 16.40 21.84 3.17
N ASP A 462 16.28 22.72 4.17
CA ASP A 462 16.60 24.15 4.06
C ASP A 462 18.00 24.49 4.58
N TYR A 463 18.72 23.51 5.18
CA TYR A 463 20.05 23.72 5.71
C TYR A 463 21.14 23.35 4.70
N ALA A 464 21.65 24.36 3.98
CA ALA A 464 22.68 24.19 2.95
C ALA A 464 24.07 23.72 3.47
N PRO A 465 24.59 24.19 4.62
CA PRO A 465 25.91 23.74 5.07
C PRO A 465 25.95 22.25 5.43
N THR A 466 27.12 21.62 5.40
CA THR A 466 27.28 20.27 5.93
C THR A 466 27.19 20.30 7.46
N ALA A 467 26.37 19.42 8.05
CA ALA A 467 26.26 19.33 9.50
C ALA A 467 27.53 18.71 10.10
N THR A 468 28.01 19.26 11.22
CA THR A 468 29.20 18.76 11.90
C THR A 468 28.89 17.51 12.70
N GLN A 469 29.73 16.48 12.55
CA GLN A 469 29.59 15.22 13.28
C GLN A 469 30.01 15.37 14.74
N PHE A 470 29.16 14.89 15.67
CA PHE A 470 29.50 14.77 17.10
C PHE A 470 30.08 13.38 17.47
N TYR A 471 29.78 12.34 16.69
CA TYR A 471 30.24 10.96 16.91
C TYR A 471 30.67 10.26 15.60
N GLY A 472 31.95 9.86 15.52
CA GLY A 472 32.54 9.16 14.36
C GLY A 472 33.73 9.91 13.77
N SER A 473 34.39 9.32 12.76
CA SER A 473 35.57 9.87 12.09
C SER A 473 35.30 10.38 10.66
N VAL A 474 34.04 10.40 10.22
CA VAL A 474 33.65 10.73 8.83
C VAL A 474 32.41 11.64 8.88
N GLY A 475 32.61 12.91 8.53
CA GLY A 475 31.52 13.90 8.40
C GLY A 475 30.55 13.56 7.26
N MET A 476 29.53 14.39 7.07
CA MET A 476 28.72 14.32 5.87
C MET A 476 29.57 14.63 4.64
N ASP A 477 29.37 13.87 3.57
CA ASP A 477 30.01 14.15 2.28
C ASP A 477 29.36 15.38 1.64
N GLU A 478 28.04 15.54 1.80
CA GLU A 478 27.28 16.71 1.35
C GLU A 478 25.97 16.84 2.16
N SER A 479 25.44 18.06 2.29
CA SER A 479 24.14 18.33 2.93
C SER A 479 22.97 17.78 2.12
N PHE A 480 21.88 17.45 2.82
CA PHE A 480 20.65 17.02 2.17
C PHE A 480 20.13 18.07 1.19
N HIS A 481 20.10 19.33 1.62
CA HIS A 481 19.73 20.48 0.78
C HIS A 481 20.52 20.52 -0.54
N ASN A 482 21.86 20.46 -0.47
CA ASN A 482 22.70 20.68 -1.64
C ASN A 482 22.55 19.57 -2.67
N TYR A 483 22.57 18.30 -2.25
CA TYR A 483 22.45 17.20 -3.21
C TYR A 483 21.04 17.14 -3.81
N LEU A 484 20.01 17.45 -3.02
CA LEU A 484 18.63 17.49 -3.49
C LEU A 484 18.45 18.61 -4.53
N ASN A 485 18.96 19.80 -4.26
CA ASN A 485 18.90 20.93 -5.19
C ASN A 485 19.69 20.70 -6.48
N ARG A 486 20.85 20.03 -6.40
CA ARG A 486 21.61 19.65 -7.61
C ARG A 486 20.85 18.62 -8.44
N SER A 487 20.25 17.60 -7.80
CA SER A 487 19.40 16.61 -8.48
C SER A 487 18.17 17.27 -9.13
N ARG A 488 17.51 18.20 -8.43
CA ARG A 488 16.44 19.04 -8.97
C ARG A 488 16.88 19.81 -10.20
N SER A 489 18.05 20.44 -10.16
CA SER A 489 18.56 21.22 -11.30
C SER A 489 18.76 20.34 -12.52
N VAL A 490 19.39 19.17 -12.36
CA VAL A 490 19.60 18.21 -13.46
C VAL A 490 18.28 17.73 -14.06
N LEU A 491 17.31 17.39 -13.21
CA LEU A 491 16.00 16.92 -13.65
C LEU A 491 15.19 18.02 -14.35
N ALA A 492 15.21 19.25 -13.82
CA ALA A 492 14.55 20.39 -14.45
C ALA A 492 15.18 20.72 -15.81
N ASP A 493 16.51 20.69 -15.92
CA ASP A 493 17.22 20.89 -17.19
C ASP A 493 16.90 19.79 -18.22
N ALA A 494 16.58 18.59 -17.77
CA ALA A 494 16.08 17.49 -18.61
C ALA A 494 14.58 17.59 -18.95
N GLY A 495 13.88 18.63 -18.46
CA GLY A 495 12.48 18.90 -18.76
C GLY A 495 11.46 18.25 -17.83
N PHE A 496 11.90 17.68 -16.69
CA PHE A 496 10.99 17.13 -15.70
C PHE A 496 10.44 18.21 -14.77
N GLN A 497 9.17 18.07 -14.38
CA GLN A 497 8.56 18.90 -13.35
C GLN A 497 9.10 18.50 -11.98
N VAL A 498 9.99 19.32 -11.42
CA VAL A 498 10.61 19.10 -10.12
C VAL A 498 10.80 20.39 -9.33
N THR A 499 10.50 20.39 -8.03
CA THR A 499 10.65 21.60 -7.20
C THR A 499 11.08 21.33 -5.75
N MET A 500 11.73 22.33 -5.15
CA MET A 500 11.94 22.47 -3.71
C MET A 500 11.19 23.68 -3.14
N ASP A 501 10.48 24.43 -3.98
CA ASP A 501 9.72 25.60 -3.58
C ASP A 501 8.31 25.19 -3.16
N THR A 502 7.97 25.39 -1.88
CA THR A 502 6.64 25.08 -1.35
C THR A 502 5.51 25.88 -2.01
N THR A 503 5.83 27.01 -2.65
CA THR A 503 4.85 27.79 -3.41
C THR A 503 4.48 27.15 -4.75
N GLU A 504 5.22 26.14 -5.19
CA GLU A 504 4.95 25.34 -6.39
C GLU A 504 4.40 23.94 -6.05
N MET A 505 4.13 23.64 -4.78
CA MET A 505 3.65 22.32 -4.34
C MET A 505 2.16 22.34 -4.02
N ASN A 506 1.38 21.44 -4.61
CA ASN A 506 0.08 21.08 -4.05
C ASN A 506 0.26 19.90 -3.10
N VAL A 507 -0.36 19.96 -1.92
CA VAL A 507 -0.30 18.90 -0.92
C VAL A 507 -1.73 18.53 -0.58
N PHE A 508 -2.09 17.31 -0.95
CA PHE A 508 -3.40 16.73 -0.71
C PHE A 508 -3.28 15.67 0.38
N VAL A 509 -4.22 15.67 1.32
CA VAL A 509 -4.19 14.80 2.49
C VAL A 509 -5.48 14.01 2.56
N THR A 510 -5.37 12.71 2.85
CA THR A 510 -6.50 11.88 3.27
C THR A 510 -6.17 11.18 4.58
N THR A 511 -7.17 11.00 5.42
CA THR A 511 -7.04 10.17 6.63
C THR A 511 -7.86 8.91 6.45
N VAL A 512 -7.23 7.78 6.74
CA VAL A 512 -7.85 6.47 6.70
C VAL A 512 -8.25 6.11 8.13
N ASP A 513 -9.54 5.93 8.35
CA ASP A 513 -10.05 5.35 9.58
C ASP A 513 -10.42 3.88 9.36
N GLY A 514 -10.76 3.16 10.43
CA GLY A 514 -11.18 1.75 10.35
C GLY A 514 -12.47 1.49 9.55
N ASN A 515 -13.09 2.52 8.97
CA ASN A 515 -14.29 2.46 8.14
C ASN A 515 -14.04 2.74 6.64
N GLY A 516 -12.90 3.30 6.25
CA GLY A 516 -12.61 3.80 4.89
C GLY A 516 -12.20 5.27 4.89
N THR A 517 -11.94 5.86 3.72
CA THR A 517 -11.54 7.27 3.60
C THR A 517 -12.58 8.23 4.16
N ILE A 518 -12.13 9.27 4.87
CA ILE A 518 -12.89 10.52 5.03
C ILE A 518 -12.24 11.53 4.09
N PRO A 519 -12.84 11.87 2.93
CA PRO A 519 -12.33 12.93 2.09
C PRO A 519 -12.44 14.27 2.82
N SER A 520 -11.31 14.97 3.01
CA SER A 520 -11.30 16.40 3.35
C SER A 520 -11.50 17.21 2.07
N GLY A 521 -12.73 17.27 1.58
CA GLY A 521 -13.13 18.20 0.52
C GLY A 521 -14.40 18.94 0.93
N SER A 522 -14.61 20.17 0.45
CA SER A 522 -15.81 20.98 0.72
C SER A 522 -17.10 20.45 0.05
N GLY A 523 -17.26 19.13 -0.05
CA GLY A 523 -18.40 18.44 -0.61
C GLY A 523 -19.47 18.17 0.45
N PHE A 524 -20.66 18.72 0.22
CA PHE A 524 -21.95 18.45 0.89
C PHE A 524 -21.91 17.49 2.10
N GLN A 525 -21.83 18.07 3.31
CA GLN A 525 -22.15 17.34 4.53
C GLN A 525 -23.63 16.96 4.52
N ILE A 526 -23.93 15.66 4.36
CA ILE A 526 -25.25 15.15 4.74
C ILE A 526 -25.28 15.14 6.26
N ASP A 527 -25.95 16.15 6.80
CA ASP A 527 -26.15 16.37 8.22
C ASP A 527 -26.66 15.08 8.89
N SER A 528 -25.94 14.58 9.89
CA SER A 528 -26.27 13.35 10.63
C SER A 528 -27.64 13.44 11.32
N LEU A 529 -28.20 14.66 11.43
CA LEU A 529 -29.58 14.93 11.82
C LEU A 529 -30.62 14.38 10.82
N MET A 530 -30.33 14.36 9.51
CA MET A 530 -31.25 13.81 8.48
C MET A 530 -31.38 12.29 8.59
N LEU A 531 -30.29 11.58 8.90
CA LEU A 531 -30.32 10.13 9.14
C LEU A 531 -31.08 9.78 10.42
N ALA A 532 -30.95 10.60 11.46
CA ALA A 532 -31.67 10.43 12.72
C ALA A 532 -33.20 10.65 12.59
N ILE A 533 -33.65 11.35 11.55
CA ILE A 533 -35.08 11.61 11.29
C ILE A 533 -35.69 10.52 10.38
N LEU A 534 -34.94 9.98 9.41
CA LEU A 534 -35.43 8.97 8.45
C LEU A 534 -35.72 7.60 9.09
N ILE A 535 -34.92 7.19 10.08
CA ILE A 535 -35.06 5.90 10.77
C ILE A 535 -36.36 5.83 11.61
N PRO A 536 -36.73 6.82 12.45
CA PRO A 536 -38.01 6.79 13.16
C PRO A 536 -39.22 6.96 12.24
N LEU A 537 -39.11 7.67 11.11
CA LEU A 537 -40.22 7.82 10.14
C LEU A 537 -40.62 6.50 9.48
N SER A 538 -39.63 5.65 9.13
CA SER A 538 -39.90 4.32 8.59
C SER A 538 -40.53 3.38 9.63
N ALA A 539 -40.09 3.45 10.89
CA ALA A 539 -40.69 2.69 11.99
C ALA A 539 -42.12 3.14 12.30
N ILE A 540 -42.41 4.45 12.25
CA ILE A 540 -43.76 5.01 12.44
C ILE A 540 -44.69 4.62 11.28
N LEU A 541 -44.20 4.57 10.03
CA LEU A 541 -44.97 4.11 8.89
C LEU A 541 -45.33 2.62 8.98
N VAL A 542 -44.41 1.78 9.44
CA VAL A 542 -44.65 0.33 9.65
C VAL A 542 -45.62 0.10 10.81
N VAL A 543 -45.47 0.82 11.93
CA VAL A 543 -46.40 0.72 13.07
C VAL A 543 -47.77 1.30 12.72
N GLY A 544 -47.82 2.40 11.97
CA GLY A 544 -49.05 3.02 11.47
C GLY A 544 -49.82 2.11 10.53
N ALA A 545 -49.14 1.43 9.60
CA ALA A 545 -49.75 0.44 8.71
C ALA A 545 -50.35 -0.74 9.50
N VAL A 546 -49.67 -1.21 10.56
CA VAL A 546 -50.15 -2.29 11.42
C VAL A 546 -51.38 -1.87 12.23
N VAL A 547 -51.46 -0.62 12.71
CA VAL A 547 -52.61 -0.11 13.47
C VAL A 547 -53.82 0.16 12.57
N VAL A 548 -53.62 0.67 11.36
CA VAL A 548 -54.70 0.92 10.40
C VAL A 548 -55.32 -0.39 9.90
N PHE A 549 -54.52 -1.44 9.69
CA PHE A 549 -55.03 -2.76 9.31
C PHE A 549 -55.78 -3.49 10.44
N LYS A 550 -55.56 -3.11 11.71
CA LYS A 550 -56.27 -3.69 12.87
C LYS A 550 -57.67 -3.11 13.09
N ARG A 551 -58.00 -1.97 12.46
CA ARG A 551 -59.33 -1.32 12.58
C ARG A 551 -60.32 -1.68 11.47
N ARG A 552 -59.94 -2.50 10.49
CA ARG A 552 -60.81 -2.94 9.37
C ARG A 552 -61.12 -4.45 9.37
N VAL A 553 -61.08 -5.11 10.53
CA VAL A 553 -61.59 -6.48 10.72
C VAL A 553 -62.56 -6.49 11.88
#